data_AF-A0A6J0YPN2-F1
#
_entry.id   AF-A0A6J0YPN2-F1
#
_cell.length_a   1.000
_cell.length_b   1.000
_cell.length_c   1.000
_cell.angle_alpha   90.00
_cell.angle_beta   90.00
_cell.angle_gamma   90.00
#
_symmetry.space_group_name_H-M   'P 1'
#
loop_
_entity.id
_entity.type
_entity.pdbx_description
1 polymer ?
#
loop_
_entity_poly.entity_id
_entity_poly.type
_entity_poly.pdbx_seq_one_letter_code
_entity_poly.pdbx_strand_id
1 'polypeptide(L)'
;DHGVDSSIFQNPKKLHLTIGMLVLLSEQEIQQTCEMLQQCKEEFIDDISGGKPLEVEMAGIEYMNDDPGMVDVLYAKVHMKDGSNRLQELVDRVLERFQASGLIVKEWNSVKLHATVMNTLFRKDPNAEGRYNLYTVDGKYIFKERESFDGRNILKLIF
;
A
#
# COMPACT_ATOMS: atom_id res chain seq x y z
N ASP A 1 16.17 14.02 -12.32
CA ASP A 1 14.69 13.98 -12.17
C ASP A 1 13.97 13.97 -13.52
N HIS A 2 14.54 13.30 -14.54
CA HIS A 2 13.81 13.09 -15.79
C HIS A 2 12.58 12.19 -15.54
N GLY A 3 11.45 12.50 -16.15
CA GLY A 3 10.20 11.74 -15.95
C GLY A 3 9.44 12.08 -14.66
N VAL A 4 9.93 12.99 -13.82
CA VAL A 4 9.19 13.48 -12.64
C VAL A 4 8.27 14.62 -13.05
N ASP A 5 6.97 14.44 -12.83
CA ASP A 5 5.95 15.45 -13.08
C ASP A 5 4.79 15.31 -12.07
N SER A 6 3.90 16.30 -11.97
CA SER A 6 2.84 16.30 -10.95
C SER A 6 1.87 15.11 -11.05
N SER A 7 1.72 14.50 -12.22
CA SER A 7 0.76 13.41 -12.44
C SER A 7 1.17 12.08 -11.80
N ILE A 8 2.43 11.91 -11.42
CA ILE A 8 2.90 10.71 -10.72
C ILE A 8 2.83 10.83 -9.20
N PHE A 9 2.46 11.98 -8.64
CA PHE A 9 2.31 12.14 -7.20
C PHE A 9 0.97 11.58 -6.71
N GLN A 10 0.98 10.91 -5.57
CA GLN A 10 -0.23 10.42 -4.93
C GLN A 10 -1.12 11.60 -4.53
N ASN A 11 -2.43 11.43 -4.72
CA ASN A 11 -3.41 12.35 -4.16
C ASN A 11 -3.33 12.29 -2.62
N PRO A 12 -3.09 13.41 -1.90
CA PRO A 12 -2.98 13.39 -0.45
C PRO A 12 -4.18 12.75 0.25
N LYS A 13 -5.39 12.85 -0.33
CA LYS A 13 -6.62 12.23 0.20
C LYS A 13 -6.67 10.71 0.04
N LYS A 14 -5.75 10.12 -0.71
CA LYS A 14 -5.64 8.68 -1.00
C LYS A 14 -4.39 8.05 -0.38
N LEU A 15 -3.65 8.78 0.45
CA LEU A 15 -2.55 8.21 1.22
C LEU A 15 -3.09 7.15 2.18
N HIS A 16 -2.54 5.94 2.09
CA HIS A 16 -2.93 4.79 2.92
C HIS A 16 -1.74 3.84 3.08
N LEU A 17 -1.88 2.92 4.03
CA LEU A 17 -0.97 1.79 4.23
C LEU A 17 -1.72 0.52 3.83
N THR A 18 -1.16 -0.26 2.92
CA THR A 18 -1.76 -1.54 2.50
C THR A 18 -1.38 -2.63 3.50
N ILE A 19 -2.37 -3.27 4.11
CA ILE A 19 -2.17 -4.41 5.04
C ILE A 19 -2.15 -5.74 4.28
N GLY A 20 -3.08 -5.91 3.33
CA GLY A 20 -3.20 -7.12 2.53
C GLY A 20 -4.10 -6.90 1.32
N MET A 21 -3.94 -7.76 0.32
CA MET A 21 -4.77 -7.79 -0.88
C MET A 21 -5.77 -8.93 -0.78
N LEU A 22 -7.06 -8.60 -0.93
CA LEU A 22 -8.16 -9.56 -0.89
C LEU A 22 -8.72 -9.74 -2.30
N VAL A 23 -9.15 -10.96 -2.63
CA VAL A 23 -9.94 -11.25 -3.82
C VAL A 23 -11.32 -11.68 -3.35
N LEU A 24 -12.29 -10.78 -3.47
CA LEU A 24 -13.67 -11.00 -3.05
C LEU A 24 -14.55 -11.09 -4.30
N LEU A 25 -15.18 -12.24 -4.51
CA LEU A 25 -15.94 -12.60 -5.71
C LEU A 25 -17.45 -12.72 -5.44
N SER A 26 -17.88 -12.60 -4.17
CA SER A 26 -19.28 -12.68 -3.78
C SER A 26 -19.64 -11.71 -2.63
N GLU A 27 -20.93 -11.37 -2.51
CA GLU A 27 -21.44 -10.59 -1.37
C GLU A 27 -21.23 -11.32 -0.03
N GLN A 28 -21.25 -12.65 -0.05
CA GLN A 28 -20.98 -13.46 1.14
C GLN A 28 -19.54 -13.28 1.63
N GLU A 29 -18.55 -13.30 0.72
CA GLU A 29 -17.15 -13.07 1.08
C GLU A 29 -16.92 -11.64 1.58
N ILE A 30 -17.63 -10.64 1.02
CA ILE A 30 -17.61 -9.26 1.52
C ILE A 30 -18.14 -9.21 2.95
N GLN A 31 -19.30 -9.82 3.21
CA GLN A 31 -19.91 -9.83 4.54
C GLN A 31 -18.99 -10.51 5.57
N GLN A 32 -18.43 -11.68 5.23
CA GLN A 32 -17.48 -12.40 6.08
C GLN A 32 -16.21 -11.58 6.37
N THR A 33 -15.70 -10.85 5.36
CA THR A 33 -14.55 -9.94 5.51
C THR A 33 -14.86 -8.82 6.51
N CYS A 34 -16.04 -8.20 6.39
CA CYS A 34 -16.48 -7.14 7.30
C CYS A 34 -16.61 -7.64 8.75
N GLU A 35 -17.25 -8.79 8.95
CA GLU A 35 -17.40 -9.41 10.27
C GLU A 35 -16.06 -9.77 10.89
N MET A 36 -15.15 -10.33 10.09
CA MET A 36 -13.80 -10.68 10.54
C MET A 36 -12.98 -9.46 10.95
N LEU A 37 -13.07 -8.36 10.20
CA LEU A 37 -12.39 -7.12 10.55
C LEU A 37 -12.96 -6.52 11.85
N GLN A 38 -14.27 -6.60 12.04
CA GLN A 38 -14.93 -6.17 13.28
C GLN A 38 -14.50 -7.02 14.48
N GLN A 39 -14.37 -8.34 14.30
CA GLN A 39 -13.82 -9.23 15.34
C GLN A 39 -12.35 -8.90 15.66
N CYS A 40 -11.51 -8.64 14.65
CA CYS A 40 -10.14 -8.18 14.88
C CYS A 40 -10.11 -6.91 15.74
N LYS A 41 -11.08 -6.01 15.51
CA LYS A 41 -11.20 -4.77 16.27
C LYS A 41 -11.32 -5.05 17.77
N GLU A 42 -12.30 -5.87 18.11
CA GLU A 42 -12.69 -6.21 19.48
C GLU A 42 -11.67 -7.12 20.17
N GLU A 43 -11.05 -8.05 19.44
CA GLU A 43 -10.17 -9.04 20.03
C GLU A 43 -8.75 -8.53 20.29
N PHE A 44 -8.22 -7.62 19.47
CA PHE A 44 -6.82 -7.18 19.65
C PHE A 44 -6.49 -5.76 19.17
N ILE A 45 -7.20 -5.16 18.20
CA ILE A 45 -6.84 -3.81 17.74
C ILE A 45 -7.08 -2.77 18.83
N ASP A 46 -8.23 -2.85 19.52
CA ASP A 46 -8.57 -1.89 20.57
C ASP A 46 -7.58 -2.00 21.76
N ASP A 47 -7.18 -3.22 22.11
CA ASP A 47 -6.16 -3.49 23.14
C ASP A 47 -4.77 -3.00 22.73
N ILE A 48 -4.29 -3.36 21.54
CA ILE A 48 -2.97 -2.95 21.04
C ILE A 48 -2.90 -1.44 20.87
N SER A 49 -3.98 -0.78 20.43
CA SER A 49 -4.06 0.67 20.29
C SER A 49 -4.31 1.40 21.61
N GLY A 50 -4.76 0.69 22.66
CA GLY A 50 -5.18 1.27 23.93
C GLY A 50 -6.40 2.19 23.76
N GLY A 51 -7.26 1.90 22.77
CA GLY A 51 -8.42 2.71 22.40
C GLY A 51 -8.08 4.11 21.88
N LYS A 52 -6.83 4.35 21.46
CA LYS A 52 -6.34 5.65 20.98
C LYS A 52 -5.71 5.53 19.60
N PRO A 53 -5.73 6.60 18.78
CA PRO A 53 -4.99 6.62 17.53
C PRO A 53 -3.50 6.31 17.76
N LEU A 54 -2.93 5.50 16.87
CA LEU A 54 -1.48 5.25 16.85
C LEU A 54 -0.79 6.43 16.14
N GLU A 55 0.08 7.14 16.85
CA GLU A 55 0.92 8.18 16.25
C GLU A 55 2.08 7.55 15.47
N VAL A 56 2.06 7.75 14.15
CA VAL A 56 3.10 7.30 13.23
C VAL A 56 3.84 8.49 12.65
N GLU A 57 5.08 8.24 12.24
CA GLU A 57 5.90 9.18 11.50
C GLU A 57 6.19 8.60 10.10
N MET A 58 6.09 9.46 9.09
CA MET A 58 6.53 9.14 7.73
C MET A 58 7.90 9.81 7.51
N ALA A 59 8.98 9.06 7.65
CA ALA A 59 10.34 9.59 7.47
C ALA A 59 11.20 8.63 6.64
N GLY A 60 12.00 9.22 5.75
CA GLY A 60 12.77 8.47 4.77
C GLY A 60 11.92 7.96 3.60
N ILE A 61 12.60 7.68 2.50
CA ILE A 61 11.99 7.18 1.26
C ILE A 61 12.73 5.94 0.77
N GLU A 62 12.01 5.10 0.06
CA GLU A 62 12.51 3.95 -0.68
C GLU A 62 11.73 3.85 -2.01
N TYR A 63 12.16 2.96 -2.89
CA TYR A 63 11.50 2.69 -4.16
C TYR A 63 11.25 1.19 -4.36
N MET A 64 10.31 0.86 -5.24
CA MET A 64 10.16 -0.51 -5.75
C MET A 64 10.97 -0.62 -7.05
N ASN A 65 11.73 -1.72 -7.21
CA ASN A 65 12.74 -2.02 -8.23
C ASN A 65 14.19 -1.71 -7.79
N ASP A 66 15.19 -2.21 -8.53
CA ASP A 66 16.60 -2.15 -8.13
C ASP A 66 17.35 -0.90 -8.63
N ASP A 67 16.94 -0.33 -9.78
CA ASP A 67 17.63 0.80 -10.42
C ASP A 67 17.03 2.16 -10.01
N PRO A 68 17.76 3.03 -9.28
CA PRO A 68 17.27 4.35 -8.89
C PRO A 68 17.15 5.33 -10.07
N GLY A 69 17.72 5.01 -11.25
CA GLY A 69 17.52 5.74 -12.50
C GLY A 69 16.21 5.39 -13.22
N MET A 70 15.57 4.27 -12.84
CA MET A 70 14.37 3.72 -13.48
C MET A 70 13.34 3.30 -12.43
N VAL A 71 12.79 4.30 -11.71
CA VAL A 71 11.82 4.09 -10.63
C VAL A 71 10.39 4.14 -11.16
N ASP A 72 9.56 3.19 -10.72
CA ASP A 72 8.12 3.22 -10.97
C ASP A 72 7.30 3.62 -9.75
N VAL A 73 7.74 3.22 -8.55
CA VAL A 73 7.04 3.49 -7.30
C VAL A 73 8.05 4.01 -6.29
N LEU A 74 7.77 5.18 -5.73
CA LEU A 74 8.47 5.73 -4.56
C LEU A 74 7.51 5.73 -3.39
N TYR A 75 7.99 5.30 -2.23
CA TYR A 75 7.19 5.26 -1.01
C TYR A 75 7.97 5.84 0.18
N ALA A 76 7.22 6.45 1.09
CA ALA A 76 7.73 6.84 2.39
C ALA A 76 7.73 5.62 3.33
N LYS A 77 8.77 5.50 4.15
CA LYS A 77 8.77 4.53 5.25
C LYS A 77 7.86 5.05 6.35
N VAL A 78 7.23 4.12 7.07
CA VAL A 78 6.31 4.46 8.16
C VAL A 78 6.71 3.68 9.40
N HIS A 79 6.91 4.39 10.50
CA HIS A 79 7.25 3.82 11.79
C HIS A 79 6.46 4.50 12.91
N MET A 80 6.35 3.85 14.05
CA MET A 80 5.77 4.48 15.24
C MET A 80 6.65 5.63 15.71
N LYS A 81 6.05 6.77 16.04
CA LYS A 81 6.78 7.95 16.53
C LYS A 81 7.44 7.72 17.89
N ASP A 82 6.87 6.84 18.71
CA ASP A 82 7.42 6.44 20.01
C ASP A 82 8.49 5.34 19.91
N GLY A 83 8.83 4.90 18.69
CA GLY A 83 9.79 3.82 18.41
C GLY A 83 9.29 2.41 18.76
N SER A 84 8.04 2.25 19.19
CA SER A 84 7.45 0.94 19.46
C SER A 84 7.14 0.17 18.17
N ASN A 85 6.82 -1.13 18.32
CA ASN A 85 6.43 -1.98 17.19
C ASN A 85 4.92 -2.22 17.11
N ARG A 86 4.10 -1.42 17.82
CA ARG A 86 2.66 -1.66 18.00
C ARG A 86 1.89 -1.69 16.69
N LEU A 87 2.20 -0.79 15.75
CA LEU A 87 1.56 -0.80 14.44
C LEU A 87 1.89 -2.07 13.66
N GLN A 88 3.16 -2.50 13.64
CA GLN A 88 3.58 -3.70 12.93
C GLN A 88 2.89 -4.94 13.51
N GLU A 89 2.88 -5.08 14.84
CA GLU A 89 2.19 -6.17 15.52
C GLU A 89 0.70 -6.21 15.18
N LEU A 90 0.04 -5.04 15.16
CA LEU A 90 -1.36 -4.92 14.79
C LEU A 90 -1.59 -5.41 13.36
N VAL A 91 -0.86 -4.88 12.38
CA VAL A 91 -1.10 -5.20 10.96
C VAL A 91 -0.71 -6.65 10.62
N ASP A 92 0.31 -7.21 11.27
CA ASP A 92 0.72 -8.59 11.07
C ASP A 92 -0.33 -9.55 11.63
N ARG A 93 -0.94 -9.25 12.79
CA ARG A 93 -2.04 -10.04 13.35
C ARG A 93 -3.30 -9.96 12.50
N VAL A 94 -3.61 -8.79 11.93
CA VAL A 94 -4.71 -8.67 10.95
C VAL A 94 -4.40 -9.55 9.73
N LEU A 95 -3.21 -9.41 9.14
CA LEU A 95 -2.80 -10.23 7.99
C LEU A 95 -2.93 -11.73 8.29
N GLU A 96 -2.46 -12.19 9.45
CA GLU A 96 -2.55 -13.58 9.89
C GLU A 96 -4.01 -14.07 9.98
N ARG A 97 -4.92 -13.27 10.55
CA ARG A 97 -6.35 -13.60 10.63
C ARG A 97 -6.95 -13.81 9.24
N PHE A 98 -6.63 -12.93 8.29
CA PHE A 98 -7.15 -13.01 6.92
C PHE A 98 -6.47 -14.09 6.08
N GLN A 99 -5.22 -14.46 6.38
CA GLN A 99 -4.59 -15.64 5.78
C GLN A 99 -5.24 -16.93 6.28
N ALA A 100 -5.54 -17.02 7.59
CA ALA A 100 -6.16 -18.20 8.19
C ALA A 100 -7.58 -18.48 7.66
N SER A 101 -8.29 -17.46 7.19
CA SER A 101 -9.62 -17.60 6.57
C SER A 101 -9.58 -17.99 5.09
N GLY A 102 -8.39 -18.04 4.47
CA GLY A 102 -8.21 -18.34 3.05
C GLY A 102 -8.53 -17.16 2.11
N LEU A 103 -8.81 -15.97 2.64
CA LEU A 103 -9.14 -14.77 1.85
C LEU A 103 -7.89 -14.06 1.30
N ILE A 104 -6.71 -14.31 1.88
CA ILE A 104 -5.41 -13.81 1.41
C ILE A 104 -4.52 -14.97 1.03
N VAL A 105 -3.95 -14.91 -0.18
CA VAL A 105 -2.89 -15.83 -0.59
C VAL A 105 -1.64 -15.50 0.24
N LYS A 106 -1.13 -16.50 0.97
CA LYS A 106 0.05 -16.33 1.83
C LYS A 106 1.31 -16.17 0.98
N GLU A 107 1.68 -14.92 0.70
CA GLU A 107 2.93 -14.60 0.01
C GLU A 107 4.03 -14.14 0.99
N TRP A 108 3.65 -13.50 2.10
CA TRP A 108 4.59 -12.90 3.06
C TRP A 108 4.15 -13.14 4.52
N ASN A 109 5.13 -13.22 5.42
CA ASN A 109 4.89 -13.44 6.86
C ASN A 109 4.71 -12.13 7.65
N SER A 110 5.02 -10.98 7.07
CA SER A 110 4.91 -9.67 7.72
C SER A 110 4.65 -8.57 6.69
N VAL A 111 3.87 -7.56 7.07
CA VAL A 111 3.49 -6.43 6.22
C VAL A 111 4.66 -5.47 6.07
N LYS A 112 5.10 -5.19 4.84
CA LYS A 112 6.03 -4.08 4.59
C LYS A 112 5.27 -2.76 4.68
N LEU A 113 5.22 -2.13 5.85
CA LEU A 113 4.55 -0.84 6.04
C LEU A 113 5.22 0.28 5.24
N HIS A 114 4.47 0.86 4.31
CA HIS A 114 4.92 1.99 3.50
C HIS A 114 3.72 2.79 2.97
N ALA A 115 3.93 4.08 2.71
CA ALA A 115 2.96 4.94 2.05
C ALA A 115 3.47 5.30 0.66
N THR A 116 2.77 4.88 -0.39
CA THR A 116 3.14 5.24 -1.77
C THR A 116 2.93 6.73 -1.99
N VAL A 117 4.01 7.45 -2.33
CA VAL A 117 3.99 8.91 -2.57
C VAL A 117 4.11 9.24 -4.05
N MET A 118 4.76 8.38 -4.84
CA MET A 118 4.82 8.51 -6.30
C MET A 118 4.60 7.16 -6.99
N ASN A 119 3.84 7.14 -8.07
CA ASN A 119 3.62 5.96 -8.90
C ASN A 119 3.43 6.34 -10.37
N THR A 120 4.21 5.74 -11.27
CA THR A 120 4.17 6.04 -12.72
C THR A 120 2.85 5.63 -13.39
N LEU A 121 2.06 4.78 -12.75
CA LEU A 121 0.72 4.44 -13.21
C LEU A 121 -0.30 5.57 -13.02
N PHE A 122 -0.05 6.52 -12.12
CA PHE A 122 -0.98 7.64 -11.86
C PHE A 122 -1.10 8.60 -13.06
N ARG A 123 -0.12 8.63 -13.98
CA ARG A 123 -0.19 9.46 -15.21
C ARG A 123 -1.44 9.22 -16.04
N LYS A 124 -1.94 7.99 -16.02
CA LYS A 124 -3.03 7.52 -16.89
C LYS A 124 -4.40 7.69 -16.23
N ASP A 125 -4.43 7.68 -14.91
CA ASP A 125 -5.61 7.96 -14.08
C ASP A 125 -5.15 8.31 -12.65
N PRO A 126 -5.22 9.59 -12.23
CA PRO A 126 -4.88 10.02 -10.88
C PRO A 126 -5.77 9.37 -9.80
N ASN A 127 -6.88 8.76 -10.21
CA ASN A 127 -7.81 8.04 -9.35
C ASN A 127 -7.67 6.52 -9.41
N ALA A 128 -6.78 5.95 -10.24
CA ALA A 128 -6.68 4.50 -10.41
C ALA A 128 -6.25 3.82 -9.11
N GLU A 129 -7.22 3.23 -8.42
CA GLU A 129 -7.01 2.24 -7.38
C GLU A 129 -6.69 0.91 -8.07
N GLY A 130 -5.42 0.61 -8.30
CA GLY A 130 -4.97 -0.73 -8.69
C GLY A 130 -5.61 -1.34 -9.94
N ARG A 131 -6.29 -0.55 -10.79
CA ARG A 131 -6.83 -1.04 -12.07
C ARG A 131 -5.69 -1.11 -13.06
N TYR A 132 -4.89 -2.17 -12.97
CA TYR A 132 -3.78 -2.46 -13.86
C TYR A 132 -4.22 -2.77 -15.31
N ASN A 133 -5.52 -2.89 -15.54
CA ASN A 133 -6.11 -3.30 -16.81
C ASN A 133 -7.11 -2.25 -17.31
N LEU A 134 -6.71 -1.46 -18.30
CA LEU A 134 -7.64 -0.69 -19.12
C LEU A 134 -8.33 -1.65 -20.09
N TYR A 135 -9.65 -1.79 -19.99
CA TYR A 135 -10.45 -2.49 -20.99
C TYR A 135 -10.60 -1.59 -22.21
N THR A 136 -10.22 -2.08 -23.40
CA THR A 136 -10.72 -1.50 -24.65
C THR A 136 -12.14 -1.97 -24.90
N VAL A 137 -12.87 -1.26 -25.78
CA VAL A 137 -14.22 -1.64 -26.23
C VAL A 137 -14.26 -3.06 -26.83
N ASP A 138 -13.09 -3.58 -27.25
CA ASP A 138 -12.90 -4.92 -27.83
C ASP A 138 -12.36 -5.97 -26.84
N GLY A 139 -12.32 -5.67 -25.54
CA GLY A 139 -11.96 -6.64 -24.49
C GLY A 139 -10.48 -7.07 -24.46
N LYS A 140 -9.58 -6.36 -25.16
CA LYS A 140 -8.14 -6.67 -25.15
C LYS A 140 -7.44 -5.96 -23.98
N TYR A 141 -6.72 -6.74 -23.18
CA TYR A 141 -5.79 -6.23 -22.17
C TYR A 141 -4.63 -5.51 -22.85
N ILE A 142 -4.47 -4.21 -22.58
CA ILE A 142 -3.24 -3.49 -22.94
C ILE A 142 -2.37 -3.45 -21.68
N PHE A 143 -1.32 -4.27 -21.64
CA PHE A 143 -0.18 -4.01 -20.75
C PHE A 143 0.46 -2.71 -21.24
N LYS A 144 0.04 -1.57 -20.67
CA LYS A 144 0.61 -0.29 -21.05
C LYS A 144 1.92 -0.15 -20.29
N GLU A 145 3.02 -0.20 -21.04
CA GLU A 145 4.39 -0.05 -20.55
C GLU A 145 4.49 1.12 -19.56
N ARG A 146 5.23 0.89 -18.48
CA ARG A 146 5.46 1.90 -17.46
C ARG A 146 6.50 2.88 -17.98
N GLU A 147 6.26 4.16 -17.75
CA GLU A 147 7.22 5.23 -18.05
C GLU A 147 7.95 5.57 -16.75
N SER A 148 9.07 4.91 -16.48
CA SER A 148 9.84 5.12 -15.25
C SER A 148 10.41 6.54 -15.14
N PHE A 149 10.77 6.98 -13.93
CA PHE A 149 11.44 8.26 -13.69
C PHE A 149 12.79 8.08 -13.00
N ASP A 150 13.67 9.06 -13.18
CA ASP A 150 14.99 9.11 -12.54
C ASP A 150 14.87 9.69 -11.12
N GLY A 151 14.94 8.82 -10.12
CA GLY A 151 14.81 9.17 -8.70
C GLY A 151 16.12 9.55 -8.00
N ARG A 152 17.27 9.54 -8.68
CA ARG A 152 18.58 9.70 -8.04
C ARG A 152 18.77 11.01 -7.27
N ASN A 153 18.21 12.14 -7.73
CA ASN A 153 18.35 13.38 -6.96
C ASN A 153 17.39 13.42 -5.78
N ILE A 154 16.19 12.84 -5.91
CA ILE A 154 15.23 12.73 -4.81
C ILE A 154 15.86 11.98 -3.64
N LEU A 155 16.54 10.85 -3.94
CA LEU A 155 17.23 10.05 -2.92
C LEU A 155 18.38 10.80 -2.24
N LYS A 156 19.12 11.66 -2.98
CA LYS A 156 20.23 12.46 -2.41
C LYS A 156 19.78 13.53 -1.42
N LEU A 157 18.54 14.01 -1.50
CA LEU A 157 18.04 15.08 -0.63
C LEU A 157 17.62 14.56 0.75
N ILE A 158 17.56 13.23 0.93
CA ILE A 158 17.03 12.58 2.14
C ILE A 158 18.13 11.84 2.92
N PHE A 159 19.37 11.82 2.42
CA PHE A 159 20.56 11.31 3.11
C PHE A 159 21.58 12.41 3.42
#